data_AF-A0A957A7F2-F1
#
_entry.id   AF-A0A957A7F2-F1
#
_cell.length_a   1.000
_cell.length_b   1.000
_cell.length_c   1.000
_cell.angle_alpha   90.00
_cell.angle_beta   90.00
_cell.angle_gamma   90.00
#
_symmetry.space_group_name_H-M   'P 1'
#
loop_
_entity.id
_entity.type
_entity.pdbx_description
1 polymer ?
#
loop_
_entity_poly.entity_id
_entity_poly.type
_entity_poly.pdbx_seq_one_letter_code
_entity_poly.pdbx_strand_id
1 'polypeptide(L)'
;LDEKSRSDTYPTMEIDEERVNIGHEASVSKLGEDQLFYLMSRGIDEESAAKMVVNGFVEPIVKELPMEYAIELNRLIELQMEGSVG
;
A
#
# COMPACT_ATOMS: atom_id res chain seq x y z
N LEU A 1 -10.02 -0.28 -3.45
CA LEU A 1 -10.58 1.01 -2.98
C LEU A 1 -12.09 0.98 -3.11
N ASP A 2 -12.60 0.51 -4.24
CA ASP A 2 -14.03 0.29 -4.50
C ASP A 2 -14.33 -1.18 -4.86
N GLU A 3 -15.59 -1.47 -5.22
CA GLU A 3 -16.04 -2.79 -5.70
C GLU A 3 -15.70 -3.07 -7.16
N LYS A 4 -15.15 -2.09 -7.89
CA LYS A 4 -14.76 -2.22 -9.32
C LYS A 4 -13.27 -2.52 -9.49
N SER A 5 -12.48 -2.16 -8.49
CA SER A 5 -11.04 -2.35 -8.44
C SER A 5 -10.70 -3.84 -8.47
N ARG A 6 -9.69 -4.18 -9.27
CA ARG A 6 -9.18 -5.55 -9.39
C ARG A 6 -7.66 -5.53 -9.31
N SER A 7 -7.10 -6.48 -8.55
CA SER A 7 -5.67 -6.73 -8.49
C SER A 7 -5.41 -8.16 -8.94
N ASP A 8 -4.60 -8.32 -9.99
CA ASP A 8 -4.16 -9.62 -10.48
C ASP A 8 -2.65 -9.73 -10.28
N THR A 9 -2.18 -10.82 -9.66
CA THR A 9 -0.75 -11.11 -9.47
C THR A 9 -0.43 -12.46 -10.10
N TYR A 10 0.53 -12.49 -11.02
CA TYR A 10 0.93 -13.69 -11.77
C TYR A 10 2.39 -14.03 -11.48
N PRO A 11 2.69 -14.73 -10.37
CA PRO A 11 4.07 -15.10 -10.05
C PRO A 11 4.55 -16.20 -10.98
N THR A 12 5.79 -16.09 -11.45
CA THR A 12 6.48 -17.13 -12.22
C THR A 12 7.85 -17.34 -11.60
N MET A 13 8.25 -18.60 -11.43
CA MET A 13 9.56 -18.98 -10.93
C MET A 13 10.13 -20.08 -11.82
N GLU A 14 11.27 -19.82 -12.43
CA GLU A 14 12.08 -20.82 -13.14
C GLU A 14 13.35 -21.04 -12.31
N ILE A 15 13.62 -22.29 -11.94
CA ILE A 15 14.68 -22.65 -10.99
C ILE A 15 15.48 -23.82 -11.58
N ASP A 16 16.70 -23.51 -12.01
CA ASP A 16 17.62 -24.44 -12.65
C ASP A 16 18.80 -24.83 -11.72
N GLU A 17 18.53 -25.02 -10.43
CA GLU A 17 19.55 -25.37 -9.43
C GLU A 17 19.07 -26.48 -8.48
N GLU A 18 19.97 -27.38 -8.09
CA GLU A 18 19.62 -28.62 -7.37
C GLU A 18 19.42 -28.41 -5.86
N ARG A 19 20.03 -27.38 -5.26
CA ARG A 19 19.97 -27.13 -3.81
C ARG A 19 19.70 -25.68 -3.48
N VAL A 20 18.42 -25.30 -3.52
CA VAL A 20 17.97 -23.96 -3.17
C VAL A 20 16.79 -23.97 -2.21
N ASN A 21 16.65 -22.89 -1.45
CA ASN A 21 15.45 -22.57 -0.68
C ASN A 21 14.83 -21.31 -1.28
N ILE A 22 13.58 -21.40 -1.74
CA ILE A 22 12.88 -20.30 -2.38
C ILE A 22 11.49 -20.18 -1.77
N GLY A 23 11.09 -18.95 -1.48
CA GLY A 23 9.75 -18.60 -1.01
C GLY A 23 9.21 -17.43 -1.84
N HIS A 24 7.93 -17.50 -2.19
CA HIS A 24 7.20 -16.41 -2.81
C HIS A 24 6.03 -16.03 -1.90
N GLU A 25 5.88 -14.74 -1.65
CA GLU A 25 4.74 -14.20 -0.93
C GLU A 25 4.13 -13.06 -1.75
N ALA A 26 2.81 -13.08 -1.85
CA ALA A 26 2.01 -12.00 -2.40
C ALA A 26 0.80 -11.80 -1.49
N SER A 27 0.54 -10.54 -1.14
CA SER A 27 -0.64 -10.16 -0.37
C SER A 27 -1.43 -9.10 -1.14
N VAL A 28 -2.76 -9.23 -1.08
CA VAL A 28 -3.69 -8.25 -1.62
C VAL A 28 -4.61 -7.85 -0.49
N SER A 29 -4.73 -6.55 -0.25
CA SER A 29 -5.62 -6.00 0.78
C SER A 29 -6.46 -4.86 0.21
N LYS A 30 -7.70 -4.79 0.69
CA LYS A 30 -8.53 -3.57 0.61
C LYS A 30 -8.20 -2.72 1.84
N LEU A 31 -8.45 -1.41 1.78
CA LEU A 31 -8.45 -0.60 3.00
C LEU A 31 -9.44 -1.21 3.99
N GLY A 32 -8.97 -1.51 5.19
CA GLY A 32 -9.79 -2.14 6.22
C GLY A 32 -10.86 -1.17 6.70
N GLU A 33 -12.13 -1.51 6.46
CA GLU A 33 -13.27 -0.69 6.91
C GLU A 33 -13.24 -0.51 8.44
N ASP A 34 -12.81 -1.53 9.19
CA ASP A 34 -12.61 -1.44 10.65
C ASP A 34 -11.51 -0.46 11.06
N GLN A 35 -10.42 -0.38 10.28
CA GLN A 35 -9.32 0.55 10.55
C GLN A 35 -9.75 1.99 10.26
N LEU A 36 -10.45 2.21 9.14
CA LEU A 36 -11.03 3.50 8.79
C LEU A 36 -12.06 3.92 9.84
N PHE A 37 -12.98 3.04 10.20
CA PHE A 37 -13.97 3.28 11.25
C PHE A 37 -13.32 3.64 12.58
N TYR A 38 -12.26 2.92 12.97
CA TYR A 38 -11.52 3.22 14.19
C TYR A 38 -10.91 4.62 14.15
N LEU A 39 -10.21 4.99 13.08
CA LEU A 39 -9.60 6.32 12.94
C LEU A 39 -10.66 7.43 12.91
N MET A 40 -11.76 7.21 12.18
CA MET A 40 -12.89 8.15 12.13
C MET A 40 -13.59 8.31 13.48
N SER A 41 -13.70 7.23 14.28
CA SER A 41 -14.22 7.31 15.64
C SER A 41 -13.36 8.18 16.58
N ARG A 42 -12.10 8.44 16.20
CA ARG A 42 -11.20 9.37 16.89
C ARG A 42 -11.25 10.79 16.34
N GLY A 43 -12.17 11.09 15.43
CA GLY A 43 -12.39 12.42 14.87
C GLY A 43 -11.49 12.75 13.68
N ILE A 44 -10.83 11.76 13.09
CA ILE A 44 -10.06 11.93 11.85
C ILE A 44 -11.04 11.80 10.69
N ASP A 45 -11.02 12.71 9.72
CA ASP A 45 -11.87 12.58 8.53
C ASP A 45 -11.48 11.35 7.69
N GLU A 46 -12.41 10.84 6.90
CA GLU A 46 -12.22 9.62 6.10
C GLU A 46 -11.02 9.71 5.14
N GLU A 47 -10.81 10.87 4.52
CA GLU A 47 -9.72 11.10 3.58
C GLU A 47 -8.36 11.06 4.30
N SER A 48 -8.24 11.76 5.42
CA SER A 48 -7.05 11.72 6.27
C SER A 48 -6.80 10.31 6.83
N ALA A 49 -7.85 9.60 7.25
CA ALA A 49 -7.74 8.23 7.75
C ALA A 49 -7.22 7.28 6.67
N ALA A 50 -7.74 7.38 5.45
CA ALA A 50 -7.27 6.61 4.30
C ALA A 50 -5.81 6.93 3.98
N LYS A 51 -5.42 8.21 3.96
CA LYS A 51 -4.03 8.64 3.77
C LYS A 51 -3.10 8.04 4.82
N MET A 52 -3.50 8.04 6.09
CA MET A 52 -2.71 7.44 7.17
C MET A 52 -2.49 5.93 6.97
N VAL A 53 -3.52 5.18 6.59
CA VAL A 53 -3.41 3.74 6.35
C VAL A 53 -2.51 3.45 5.14
N VAL A 54 -2.68 4.17 4.03
CA VAL A 54 -1.84 4.02 2.83
C VAL A 54 -0.38 4.40 3.13
N ASN A 55 -0.15 5.50 3.83
CA ASN A 55 1.20 5.93 4.21
C ASN A 55 1.88 4.91 5.12
N GLY A 56 1.16 4.31 6.07
CA GLY A 56 1.69 3.23 6.90
C GLY A 56 2.03 1.97 6.08
N PHE A 57 1.25 1.67 5.03
CA PHE A 57 1.52 0.54 4.13
C PHE A 57 2.79 0.75 3.29
N VAL A 58 3.01 1.97 2.79
CA VAL A 58 4.21 2.28 1.97
C VAL A 58 5.45 2.64 2.79
N GLU A 59 5.30 2.93 4.09
CA GLU A 59 6.38 3.36 4.98
C GLU A 59 7.64 2.48 4.90
N PRO A 60 7.56 1.13 4.88
CA PRO A 60 8.74 0.28 4.77
C PRO A 60 9.51 0.51 3.48
N ILE A 61 8.83 0.78 2.36
CA ILE A 61 9.45 1.06 1.07
C ILE A 61 10.11 2.44 1.10
N VAL A 62 9.41 3.44 1.62
CA VAL A 62 9.90 4.82 1.72
C VAL A 62 11.20 4.89 2.56
N LYS A 63 11.29 4.08 3.62
CA LYS A 63 12.47 4.02 4.50
C LYS A 63 13.74 3.48 3.83
N GLU A 64 13.60 2.68 2.78
CA GLU A 64 14.74 2.13 2.02
C GLU A 64 15.26 3.09 0.94
N LEU A 65 14.53 4.18 0.67
CA LEU A 65 14.93 5.16 -0.33
C LEU A 65 15.81 6.27 0.26
N PRO A 66 16.75 6.82 -0.52
CA PRO A 66 17.43 8.05 -0.16
C PRO A 66 16.43 9.18 0.11
N MET A 67 16.76 10.06 1.05
CA MET A 67 15.85 11.10 1.58
C MET A 67 15.17 11.93 0.48
N GLU A 68 15.93 12.34 -0.53
CA GLU A 68 15.41 13.11 -1.68
C GLU A 68 14.28 12.39 -2.44
N TYR A 69 14.37 11.08 -2.62
CA TYR A 69 13.35 10.28 -3.29
C TYR A 69 12.18 9.93 -2.37
N ALA A 70 12.45 9.74 -1.08
CA ALA A 70 11.42 9.49 -0.08
C ALA A 70 10.43 10.66 0.02
N ILE A 71 10.93 11.90 -0.03
CA ILE A 71 10.09 13.10 -0.03
C ILE A 71 9.22 13.15 -1.29
N GLU A 72 9.81 12.91 -2.47
CA GLU A 72 9.08 12.95 -3.74
C GLU A 72 8.01 11.85 -3.82
N LEU A 73 8.33 10.62 -3.38
CA LEU A 73 7.38 9.51 -3.36
C LEU A 73 6.16 9.81 -2.49
N ASN A 74 6.36 10.34 -1.29
CA ASN A 74 5.26 10.75 -0.42
C ASN A 74 4.37 11.79 -1.10
N ARG A 75 4.97 12.76 -1.82
CA ARG A 75 4.21 13.78 -2.54
C ARG A 75 3.40 13.19 -3.70
N LEU A 76 3.97 12.24 -4.44
CA LEU A 76 3.28 11.55 -5.53
C LEU A 76 2.10 10.71 -5.01
N ILE A 77 2.25 10.05 -3.87
CA ILE A 77 1.18 9.28 -3.23
C ILE A 77 0.02 10.21 -2.85
N GLU A 78 0.29 11.34 -2.20
CA GLU A 78 -0.73 12.33 -1.86
C GLU A 78 -1.51 12.80 -3.10
N LEU A 79 -0.80 13.14 -4.17
CA LEU A 79 -1.40 13.58 -5.44
C LEU A 79 -2.25 12.49 -6.10
N GLN A 80 -1.86 11.22 -6.03
CA GLN A 80 -2.67 10.12 -6.55
C GLN A 80 -3.91 9.85 -5.68
N MET A 81 -3.86 10.17 -4.39
CA MET A 81 -4.99 10.01 -3.49
C MET A 81 -6.01 11.14 -3.61
N GLU A 82 -5.57 12.36 -3.92
CA GLU A 82 -6.44 13.49 -4.25
C GLU A 82 -7.30 13.17 -5.49
N GLY A 83 -8.57 12.84 -5.28
CA GLY A 83 -9.54 12.52 -6.35
C GLY A 83 -9.76 11.03 -6.64
N SER A 84 -9.04 10.13 -5.96
CA SER A 84 -9.22 8.67 -6.09
C SER A 84 -10.05 8.05 -4.95
N VAL A 85 -10.26 8.80 -3.88
CA VAL A 85 -11.14 8.46 -2.75
C VAL A 85 -12.46 9.20 -2.97
N GLY A 86 -13.37 8.59 -3.73
CA GLY A 86 -14.68 9.17 -4.10
C GLY A 86 -15.41 8.38 -5.17
#